data_AF-A0A1V5BME7-F1
#
_entry.id   AF-A0A1V5BME7-F1
#
_cell.length_a   1.000
_cell.length_b   1.000
_cell.length_c   1.000
_cell.angle_alpha   90.00
_cell.angle_beta   90.00
_cell.angle_gamma   90.00
#
_symmetry.space_group_name_H-M   'P 1'
#
loop_
_entity.id
_entity.type
_entity.pdbx_description
1 polymer ?
#
loop_
_entity_poly.entity_id
_entity_poly.type
_entity_poly.pdbx_seq_one_letter_code
_entity_poly.pdbx_strand_id
1 'polypeptide(L)'
;MKSRLSRGIVKGCQGTMSRGRCQGTMSRDGSFDISPDISPFFIIILHRGGLMPRKARILSESEVYHVMLRGNERKDIFLEEENKQRIIDTLLEKRKKSGFSLYAYCVMNNHAHFIIRTKDEPISIVFKRIGTSYAYYYNNKHNRVGHVFQDRFKSENIADDKYLITAVRYIHNNPVKARICQSAMNYKWSSIDLYLNYEKGLLLLPEISDVLSIFSDDISIAKTKFIEFMHITLRKNT
;
A
#
# COMPACT_ATOMS: atom_id res chain seq x y z
N MET A 1 60.58 -39.94 1.72
CA MET A 1 60.88 -38.51 1.46
C MET A 1 59.82 -37.68 2.18
N LYS A 2 59.98 -37.37 3.47
CA LYS A 2 60.52 -36.08 3.99
C LYS A 2 60.19 -34.89 3.08
N SER A 3 59.23 -34.04 3.46
CA SER A 3 59.52 -32.77 4.15
C SER A 3 58.30 -31.85 4.37
N ARG A 4 58.09 -31.50 5.64
CA ARG A 4 57.78 -30.17 6.23
C ARG A 4 56.49 -29.43 5.83
N LEU A 5 55.53 -29.28 6.75
CA LEU A 5 55.46 -28.35 7.89
C LEU A 5 55.28 -26.89 7.48
N SER A 6 54.11 -26.31 7.78
CA SER A 6 54.03 -25.27 8.83
C SER A 6 52.58 -24.83 9.14
N ARG A 7 52.23 -24.95 10.44
CA ARG A 7 51.38 -24.06 11.27
C ARG A 7 49.88 -24.07 10.93
N GLY A 8 48.98 -24.60 11.76
CA GLY A 8 48.75 -24.31 13.19
C GLY A 8 47.65 -23.22 13.29
N ILE A 9 46.61 -23.19 14.14
CA ILE A 9 46.28 -23.76 15.45
C ILE A 9 44.75 -23.51 15.61
N VAL A 10 43.92 -24.54 15.86
CA VAL A 10 43.20 -24.86 17.12
C VAL A 10 42.03 -23.94 17.53
N LYS A 11 40.84 -24.58 17.70
CA LYS A 11 39.66 -24.29 18.57
C LYS A 11 38.99 -22.91 18.40
N GLY A 12 37.71 -22.82 18.10
CA GLY A 12 36.60 -23.44 18.82
C GLY A 12 35.97 -22.36 19.71
N CYS A 13 34.72 -21.99 19.46
CA CYS A 13 33.87 -21.31 20.43
C CYS A 13 32.41 -21.48 20.02
N GLN A 14 31.64 -22.13 20.90
CA GLN A 14 30.21 -21.87 21.03
C GLN A 14 30.01 -20.37 21.24
N GLY A 15 29.06 -19.78 20.53
CA GLY A 15 28.74 -18.37 20.65
C GLY A 15 27.35 -18.09 20.14
N THR A 16 26.39 -18.04 21.06
CA THR A 16 25.10 -17.39 20.89
C THR A 16 25.27 -15.94 20.44
N MET A 17 24.62 -15.54 19.35
CA MET A 17 24.33 -14.14 19.01
C MET A 17 22.92 -14.08 18.40
N SER A 18 21.90 -13.83 19.21
CA SER A 18 21.37 -12.50 19.57
C SER A 18 20.71 -11.79 18.40
N ARG A 19 19.38 -11.69 18.49
CA ARG A 19 18.50 -10.87 17.64
C ARG A 19 19.11 -9.48 17.44
N GLY A 20 19.42 -9.14 16.19
CA GLY A 20 19.81 -7.80 15.78
C GLY A 20 18.62 -6.86 15.90
N ARG A 21 18.45 -6.27 17.08
CA ARG A 21 17.59 -5.13 17.34
C ARG A 21 18.21 -3.93 16.62
N CYS A 22 17.66 -3.53 15.48
CA CYS A 22 18.00 -2.25 14.86
C CYS A 22 17.59 -1.16 15.86
N GLN A 23 18.58 -0.55 16.52
CA GLN A 23 18.37 0.61 17.38
C GLN A 23 18.08 1.81 16.47
N GLY A 24 16.79 2.10 16.28
CA GLY A 24 16.37 3.44 15.86
C GLY A 24 16.71 4.40 16.99
N THR A 25 17.57 5.38 16.72
CA THR A 25 17.84 6.47 17.66
C THR A 25 16.60 7.35 17.76
N MET A 26 15.91 7.33 18.90
CA MET A 26 14.88 8.31 19.27
C MET A 26 15.52 9.69 19.47
N SER A 27 15.00 10.69 18.80
CA SER A 27 15.18 12.10 19.20
C SER A 27 14.57 12.33 20.59
N ARG A 28 15.23 13.15 21.42
CA ARG A 28 14.93 13.33 22.86
C ARG A 28 13.58 14.00 23.18
N ASP A 29 12.81 14.40 22.18
CA ASP A 29 11.53 15.11 22.31
C ASP A 29 10.32 14.29 21.86
N GLY A 30 10.50 13.05 21.41
CA GLY A 30 9.39 12.20 20.95
C GLY A 30 8.68 12.75 19.70
N SER A 31 9.25 13.73 19.02
CA SER A 31 8.71 14.27 17.78
C SER A 31 9.19 13.42 16.60
N PHE A 32 8.23 12.91 15.82
CA PHE A 32 8.50 12.26 14.55
C PHE A 32 8.80 13.37 13.53
N ASP A 33 10.08 13.59 13.21
CA ASP A 33 10.47 14.57 12.20
C ASP A 33 10.12 14.03 10.80
N ILE A 34 8.89 14.33 10.37
CA ILE A 34 8.34 13.91 9.08
C ILE A 34 8.37 15.14 8.16
N SER A 35 9.51 15.31 7.48
CA SER A 35 9.59 16.17 6.30
C SER A 35 8.45 15.83 5.32
N PRO A 36 7.92 16.80 4.55
CA PRO A 36 6.71 16.63 3.74
C PRO A 36 7.01 15.81 2.48
N ASP A 37 7.25 14.51 2.64
CA ASP A 37 7.47 13.62 1.51
C ASP A 37 6.14 13.35 0.81
N ILE A 38 5.96 14.09 -0.27
CA ILE A 38 5.08 13.77 -1.38
C ILE A 38 5.37 12.30 -1.75
N SER A 39 4.37 11.41 -1.63
CA SER A 39 4.46 10.05 -2.16
C SER A 39 5.01 10.11 -3.61
N PRO A 40 6.09 9.41 -3.96
CA PRO A 40 6.71 9.55 -5.29
C PRO A 40 5.76 9.17 -6.45
N PHE A 41 4.64 8.48 -6.16
CA PHE A 41 3.48 8.32 -7.04
C PHE A 41 2.89 9.65 -7.55
N PHE A 42 2.95 10.71 -6.74
CA PHE A 42 2.49 12.06 -7.11
C PHE A 42 3.34 12.67 -8.24
N ILE A 43 4.65 12.38 -8.27
CA ILE A 43 5.57 12.83 -9.33
C ILE A 43 5.28 12.06 -10.63
N ILE A 44 4.99 10.76 -10.53
CA ILE A 44 4.69 9.88 -11.67
C ILE A 44 3.26 10.12 -12.24
N ILE A 45 2.29 10.55 -11.43
CA ILE A 45 0.94 10.90 -11.91
C ILE A 45 0.94 12.18 -12.77
N LEU A 46 1.87 13.12 -12.54
CA LEU A 46 1.91 14.42 -13.22
C LEU A 46 2.70 14.42 -14.54
N HIS A 47 3.67 13.53 -14.73
CA HIS A 47 4.45 13.48 -15.99
C HIS A 47 3.75 12.60 -17.05
N ARG A 48 2.92 13.23 -17.90
CA ARG A 48 2.59 12.72 -19.24
C ARG A 48 3.61 13.32 -20.24
N GLY A 49 4.27 12.49 -21.06
CA GLY A 49 4.86 13.00 -22.31
C GLY A 49 6.09 12.33 -22.92
N GLY A 50 6.73 11.34 -22.28
CA GLY A 50 7.94 10.72 -22.84
C GLY A 50 7.70 9.33 -23.44
N LEU A 51 7.97 9.15 -24.74
CA LEU A 51 8.23 7.85 -25.34
C LEU A 51 9.43 7.22 -24.63
N MET A 52 9.18 6.28 -23.71
CA MET A 52 10.24 5.46 -23.12
C MET A 52 9.96 3.97 -23.35
N PRO A 53 10.95 3.19 -23.83
CA PRO A 53 10.91 1.75 -23.79
C PRO A 53 10.66 1.28 -22.35
N ARG A 54 9.85 0.24 -22.20
CA ARG A 54 9.36 -0.27 -20.92
C ARG A 54 10.54 -0.68 -20.01
N LYS A 55 10.75 0.02 -18.90
CA LYS A 55 11.66 -0.41 -17.83
C LYS A 55 11.08 -1.67 -17.16
N ALA A 56 11.90 -2.70 -16.96
CA ALA A 56 11.50 -3.89 -16.21
C ALA A 56 11.05 -3.48 -14.79
N ARG A 57 10.01 -4.14 -14.26
CA ARG A 57 9.53 -3.87 -12.89
C ARG A 57 10.65 -4.25 -11.93
N ILE A 58 11.13 -3.29 -11.14
CA ILE A 58 12.07 -3.55 -10.04
C ILE A 58 11.30 -4.39 -9.02
N LEU A 59 11.82 -5.57 -8.66
CA LEU A 59 11.29 -6.35 -7.56
C LEU A 59 11.65 -5.63 -6.26
N SER A 60 10.65 -5.32 -5.43
CA SER A 60 10.91 -4.74 -4.11
C SER A 60 11.35 -5.83 -3.15
N GLU A 61 12.41 -5.60 -2.36
CA GLU A 61 12.78 -6.52 -1.27
C GLU A 61 11.66 -6.65 -0.24
N SER A 62 10.85 -5.61 -0.07
CA SER A 62 9.65 -5.62 0.79
C SER A 62 8.45 -6.33 0.16
N GLU A 63 8.45 -6.51 -1.16
CA GLU A 63 7.31 -7.00 -1.95
C GLU A 63 6.01 -6.20 -1.78
N VAL A 64 6.08 -4.98 -1.22
CA VAL A 64 4.94 -4.09 -1.00
C VAL A 64 4.84 -3.09 -2.15
N TYR A 65 3.60 -2.86 -2.60
CA TYR A 65 3.31 -1.99 -3.73
C TYR A 65 2.11 -1.09 -3.46
N HIS A 66 2.24 0.18 -3.82
CA HIS A 66 1.09 1.06 -4.06
C HIS A 66 0.59 0.83 -5.48
N VAL A 67 -0.70 0.57 -5.64
CA VAL A 67 -1.33 0.28 -6.93
C VAL A 67 -2.48 1.24 -7.21
N MET A 68 -2.61 1.66 -8.47
CA MET A 68 -3.75 2.43 -8.97
C MET A 68 -4.40 1.72 -10.17
N LEU A 69 -5.73 1.54 -10.10
CA LEU A 69 -6.60 1.26 -11.25
C LEU A 69 -7.35 2.54 -11.63
N ARG A 70 -7.40 2.89 -12.92
CA ARG A 70 -8.06 4.12 -13.40
C ARG A 70 -8.96 3.83 -14.59
N GLY A 71 -10.15 4.42 -14.59
CA GLY A 71 -11.12 4.33 -15.68
C GLY A 71 -10.56 4.88 -16.99
N ASN A 72 -10.96 4.26 -18.10
CA ASN A 72 -10.56 4.68 -19.43
C ASN A 72 -10.96 6.14 -19.68
N GLU A 73 -10.10 6.89 -20.37
CA GLU A 73 -10.27 8.34 -20.59
C GLU A 73 -10.46 9.15 -19.29
N ARG A 74 -10.02 8.61 -18.14
CA ARG A 74 -10.25 9.17 -16.79
C ARG A 74 -11.73 9.31 -16.42
N LYS A 75 -12.62 8.57 -17.11
CA LYS A 75 -14.05 8.54 -16.84
C LYS A 75 -14.35 7.90 -15.49
N ASP A 76 -15.46 8.33 -14.92
CA ASP A 76 -16.02 7.72 -13.72
C ASP A 76 -16.54 6.32 -14.06
N ILE A 77 -15.97 5.32 -13.40
CA ILE A 77 -16.36 3.90 -13.53
C ILE A 77 -16.87 3.34 -12.20
N PHE A 78 -16.73 4.09 -11.11
CA PHE A 78 -17.20 3.76 -9.77
C PHE A 78 -18.23 4.79 -9.28
N LEU A 79 -19.14 5.23 -10.15
CA LEU A 79 -20.10 6.29 -9.80
C LEU A 79 -21.12 5.80 -8.78
N GLU A 80 -21.70 4.62 -9.03
CA GLU A 80 -22.72 4.01 -8.18
C GLU A 80 -22.07 3.29 -6.97
N GLU A 81 -22.80 3.22 -5.85
CA GLU A 81 -22.33 2.54 -4.64
C GLU A 81 -22.03 1.06 -4.90
N GLU A 82 -22.85 0.39 -5.73
CA GLU A 82 -22.66 -1.02 -6.10
C GLU A 82 -21.38 -1.22 -6.91
N ASN A 83 -20.98 -0.22 -7.72
CA ASN A 83 -19.73 -0.30 -8.46
C ASN A 83 -18.53 -0.24 -7.52
N LYS A 84 -18.57 0.65 -6.52
CA LYS A 84 -17.52 0.76 -5.49
C LYS A 84 -17.47 -0.49 -4.61
N GLN A 85 -18.62 -1.00 -4.20
CA GLN A 85 -18.70 -2.23 -3.41
C GLN A 85 -18.17 -3.42 -4.21
N ARG A 86 -18.54 -3.55 -5.49
CA ARG A 86 -18.10 -4.69 -6.33
C ARG A 86 -16.59 -4.79 -6.46
N ILE A 87 -15.88 -3.67 -6.62
CA ILE A 87 -14.41 -3.73 -6.71
C ILE A 87 -13.77 -4.12 -5.38
N ILE A 88 -14.35 -3.69 -4.25
CA ILE A 88 -13.91 -4.08 -2.91
C ILE A 88 -14.15 -5.58 -2.71
N ASP A 89 -15.33 -6.09 -3.04
CA ASP A 89 -15.66 -7.52 -2.94
C ASP A 89 -14.72 -8.36 -3.81
N THR A 90 -14.48 -7.92 -5.05
CA THR A 90 -13.55 -8.57 -5.97
C THR A 90 -12.15 -8.61 -5.37
N LEU A 91 -11.66 -7.50 -4.81
CA LEU A 91 -10.36 -7.41 -4.17
C LEU A 91 -10.24 -8.39 -3.00
N LEU A 92 -11.23 -8.41 -2.09
CA LEU A 92 -11.24 -9.30 -0.92
C LEU A 92 -11.36 -10.78 -1.31
N GLU A 93 -12.16 -11.10 -2.34
CA GLU A 93 -12.26 -12.45 -2.90
C GLU A 93 -10.90 -12.90 -3.47
N LYS A 94 -10.25 -12.06 -4.29
CA LYS A 94 -8.94 -12.41 -4.87
C LYS A 94 -7.84 -12.46 -3.83
N ARG A 95 -7.94 -11.67 -2.75
CA ARG A 95 -7.05 -11.75 -1.57
C ARG A 95 -7.11 -13.15 -0.97
N LYS A 96 -8.31 -13.64 -0.64
CA LYS A 96 -8.51 -14.99 -0.08
C LYS A 96 -7.98 -16.10 -1.01
N LYS A 97 -8.15 -15.95 -2.32
CA LYS A 97 -7.73 -16.96 -3.31
C LYS A 97 -6.23 -16.97 -3.62
N SER A 98 -5.60 -15.80 -3.64
CA SER A 98 -4.21 -15.64 -4.11
C SER A 98 -3.22 -15.37 -2.97
N GLY A 99 -3.70 -15.22 -1.72
CA GLY A 99 -2.86 -15.11 -0.53
C GLY A 99 -2.09 -13.80 -0.37
N PHE A 100 -2.35 -12.78 -1.19
CA PHE A 100 -1.68 -11.49 -1.03
C PHE A 100 -2.15 -10.76 0.22
N SER A 101 -1.29 -9.93 0.82
CA SER A 101 -1.67 -9.06 1.93
C SER A 101 -2.23 -7.74 1.41
N LEU A 102 -3.23 -7.20 2.09
CA LEU A 102 -3.85 -5.92 1.76
C LEU A 102 -3.77 -5.00 2.98
N TYR A 103 -2.95 -3.95 2.89
CA TYR A 103 -2.78 -3.00 3.98
C TYR A 103 -3.85 -1.91 3.96
N ALA A 104 -4.17 -1.38 2.78
CA ALA A 104 -5.17 -0.33 2.67
C ALA A 104 -5.78 -0.23 1.26
N TYR A 105 -6.98 0.33 1.17
CA TYR A 105 -7.63 0.68 -0.10
C TYR A 105 -8.39 2.01 -0.01
N CYS A 106 -8.58 2.67 -1.16
CA CYS A 106 -9.47 3.82 -1.33
C CYS A 106 -10.02 3.85 -2.77
N VAL A 107 -11.34 3.83 -2.91
CA VAL A 107 -12.04 3.81 -4.21
C VAL A 107 -12.68 5.17 -4.45
N MET A 108 -12.15 5.90 -5.43
CA MET A 108 -12.68 7.17 -5.94
C MET A 108 -13.61 6.91 -7.13
N ASN A 109 -14.25 7.95 -7.69
CA ASN A 109 -15.19 7.75 -8.81
C ASN A 109 -14.52 7.28 -10.11
N ASN A 110 -13.34 7.78 -10.46
CA ASN A 110 -12.62 7.42 -11.69
C ASN A 110 -11.36 6.56 -11.47
N HIS A 111 -10.98 6.28 -10.23
CA HIS A 111 -9.83 5.43 -9.94
C HIS A 111 -9.93 4.80 -8.55
N ALA A 112 -9.19 3.72 -8.33
CA ALA A 112 -9.06 3.06 -7.04
C ALA A 112 -7.58 2.85 -6.71
N HIS A 113 -7.23 3.04 -5.45
CA HIS A 113 -5.90 2.85 -4.90
C HIS A 113 -5.86 1.69 -3.92
N PHE A 114 -4.77 0.94 -3.94
CA PHE A 114 -4.55 -0.21 -3.07
C PHE A 114 -3.10 -0.25 -2.60
N ILE A 115 -2.85 -0.70 -1.38
CA ILE A 115 -1.51 -0.98 -0.87
C ILE A 115 -1.47 -2.45 -0.52
N ILE A 116 -0.68 -3.23 -1.26
CA ILE A 116 -0.66 -4.69 -1.15
C ILE A 116 0.76 -5.23 -1.06
N ARG A 117 0.93 -6.39 -0.43
CA ARG A 117 2.15 -7.20 -0.53
C ARG A 117 1.85 -8.47 -1.30
N THR A 118 2.68 -8.80 -2.28
CA THR A 118 2.54 -10.03 -3.06
C THR A 118 3.80 -10.89 -2.92
N LYS A 119 3.68 -12.07 -2.31
CA LYS A 119 4.79 -12.99 -2.13
C LYS A 119 4.83 -14.06 -3.23
N ASP A 120 3.78 -14.90 -3.29
CA ASP A 120 3.80 -16.09 -4.13
C ASP A 120 3.37 -15.82 -5.59
N GLU A 121 2.41 -14.91 -5.77
CA GLU A 121 1.88 -14.58 -7.10
C GLU A 121 2.30 -13.16 -7.53
N PRO A 122 2.87 -12.99 -8.74
CA PRO A 122 3.27 -11.67 -9.22
C PRO A 122 2.09 -10.70 -9.23
N ILE A 123 2.30 -9.46 -8.77
CA ILE A 123 1.30 -8.38 -8.77
C ILE A 123 0.59 -8.20 -10.12
N SER A 124 1.29 -8.48 -11.23
CA SER A 124 0.70 -8.44 -12.57
C SER A 124 -0.43 -9.44 -12.79
N ILE A 125 -0.32 -10.63 -12.21
CA ILE A 125 -1.34 -11.68 -12.31
C ILE A 125 -2.51 -11.33 -11.39
N VAL A 126 -2.23 -10.92 -10.14
CA VAL A 126 -3.23 -10.48 -9.17
C VAL A 126 -4.13 -9.38 -9.77
N PHE A 127 -3.53 -8.31 -10.29
CA PHE A 127 -4.31 -7.19 -10.85
C PHE A 127 -4.88 -7.46 -12.23
N LYS A 128 -4.34 -8.42 -13.00
CA LYS A 128 -5.01 -8.92 -14.20
C LYS A 128 -6.34 -9.56 -13.83
N ARG A 129 -6.37 -10.41 -12.79
CA ARG A 129 -7.61 -11.08 -12.32
C ARG A 129 -8.61 -10.09 -11.75
N ILE A 130 -8.18 -9.17 -10.90
CA ILE A 130 -9.05 -8.13 -10.32
C ILE A 130 -9.64 -7.24 -11.43
N GLY A 131 -8.78 -6.71 -12.30
CA GLY A 131 -9.20 -5.83 -13.39
C GLY A 131 -10.15 -6.51 -14.37
N THR A 132 -9.86 -7.75 -14.77
CA THR A 132 -10.72 -8.51 -15.69
C THR A 132 -12.09 -8.80 -15.07
N SER A 133 -12.10 -9.27 -13.81
CA SER A 133 -13.34 -9.57 -13.08
C SER A 133 -14.24 -8.35 -12.96
N TYR A 134 -13.66 -7.19 -12.60
CA TYR A 134 -14.42 -5.95 -12.50
C TYR A 134 -14.90 -5.43 -13.85
N ALA A 135 -14.04 -5.45 -14.88
CA ALA A 135 -14.40 -4.98 -16.21
C ALA A 135 -15.54 -5.82 -16.81
N TYR A 136 -15.53 -7.14 -16.60
CA TYR A 136 -16.62 -8.03 -16.99
C TYR A 136 -17.94 -7.63 -16.32
N TYR A 137 -17.94 -7.46 -15.00
CA TYR A 137 -19.12 -6.99 -14.26
C TYR A 137 -19.63 -5.64 -14.78
N TYR A 138 -18.73 -4.67 -14.94
CA TYR A 138 -19.08 -3.31 -15.33
C TYR A 138 -19.69 -3.29 -16.74
N ASN A 139 -19.05 -3.96 -17.70
CA ASN A 139 -19.56 -4.06 -19.07
C ASN A 139 -20.93 -4.74 -19.13
N ASN A 140 -21.11 -5.84 -18.39
CA ASN A 140 -22.40 -6.53 -18.32
C ASN A 140 -23.49 -5.66 -17.68
N LYS A 141 -23.20 -4.98 -16.57
CA LYS A 141 -24.16 -4.11 -15.87
C LYS A 141 -24.61 -2.93 -16.73
N HIS A 142 -23.69 -2.33 -17.47
CA HIS A 142 -23.97 -1.11 -18.25
C HIS A 142 -24.22 -1.37 -19.75
N ASN A 143 -24.36 -2.64 -20.16
CA ASN A 143 -24.50 -3.04 -21.58
C ASN A 143 -23.42 -2.42 -22.48
N ARG A 144 -22.17 -2.39 -22.00
CA ARG A 144 -21.03 -1.80 -22.70
C ARG A 144 -20.12 -2.87 -23.28
N VAL A 145 -19.38 -2.47 -24.31
CA VAL A 145 -18.26 -3.24 -24.87
C VAL A 145 -16.98 -2.40 -24.82
N GLY A 146 -15.83 -3.08 -24.78
CA GLY A 146 -14.50 -2.46 -24.80
C GLY A 146 -13.85 -2.27 -23.42
N HIS A 147 -12.80 -1.44 -23.40
CA HIS A 147 -11.95 -1.23 -22.23
C HIS A 147 -12.63 -0.38 -21.15
N VAL A 148 -12.69 -0.92 -19.92
CA VAL A 148 -13.17 -0.19 -18.73
C VAL A 148 -12.05 0.62 -18.09
N PHE A 149 -10.85 0.05 -18.01
CA PHE A 149 -9.65 0.72 -17.47
C PHE A 149 -8.81 1.33 -18.59
N GLN A 150 -8.15 2.45 -18.30
CA GLN A 150 -7.33 3.21 -19.27
C GLN A 150 -6.15 2.39 -19.77
N ASP A 151 -5.51 1.67 -18.86
CA ASP A 151 -4.32 0.86 -19.09
C ASP A 151 -4.38 -0.32 -18.12
N ARG A 152 -3.30 -1.12 -18.10
CA ARG A 152 -3.00 -1.93 -16.92
C ARG A 152 -2.90 -1.04 -15.67
N PHE A 153 -2.96 -1.66 -14.50
CA PHE A 153 -2.69 -0.98 -13.25
C PHE A 153 -1.32 -0.28 -13.26
N LYS A 154 -1.23 0.87 -12.59
CA LYS A 154 0.05 1.50 -12.24
C LYS A 154 0.49 0.98 -10.89
N SER A 155 1.79 0.79 -10.68
CA SER A 155 2.34 0.37 -9.40
C SER A 155 3.65 1.07 -9.07
N GLU A 156 3.91 1.27 -7.79
CA GLU A 156 5.17 1.77 -7.25
C GLU A 156 5.55 0.92 -6.03
N ASN A 157 6.84 0.67 -5.87
CA ASN A 157 7.35 -0.13 -4.76
C ASN A 157 7.39 0.70 -3.49
N ILE A 158 7.00 0.11 -2.36
CA ILE A 158 7.13 0.71 -1.04
C ILE A 158 8.29 0.03 -0.33
N ALA A 159 9.42 0.73 -0.17
CA ALA A 159 10.66 0.12 0.27
C ALA A 159 10.73 -0.14 1.80
N ASP A 160 10.07 0.70 2.60
CA ASP A 160 10.17 0.70 4.06
C ASP A 160 8.87 1.12 4.76
N ASP A 161 8.87 0.99 6.09
CA ASP A 161 7.72 1.29 6.96
C ASP A 161 7.31 2.76 6.93
N LYS A 162 8.27 3.70 6.83
CA LYS A 162 7.99 5.14 6.75
C LYS A 162 7.23 5.45 5.46
N TYR A 163 7.64 4.83 4.36
CA TYR A 163 6.95 4.95 3.09
C TYR A 163 5.59 4.24 3.13
N LEU A 164 5.47 3.09 3.79
CA LEU A 164 4.19 2.39 3.98
C LEU A 164 3.15 3.28 4.66
N ILE A 165 3.45 3.84 5.83
CA ILE A 165 2.50 4.71 6.54
C ILE A 165 2.18 5.98 5.74
N THR A 166 3.16 6.53 5.01
CA THR A 166 2.96 7.71 4.15
C THR A 166 2.02 7.39 2.99
N ALA A 167 2.15 6.22 2.36
CA ALA A 167 1.28 5.76 1.31
C ALA A 167 -0.15 5.50 1.83
N VAL A 168 -0.29 4.86 3.00
CA VAL A 168 -1.60 4.64 3.66
C VAL A 168 -2.31 5.97 3.88
N ARG A 169 -1.62 6.94 4.49
CA ARG A 169 -2.16 8.29 4.70
C ARG A 169 -2.53 8.98 3.39
N TYR A 170 -1.68 8.86 2.38
CA TYR A 170 -1.92 9.47 1.07
C TYR A 170 -3.21 8.94 0.46
N ILE A 171 -3.41 7.62 0.40
CA ILE A 171 -4.58 7.07 -0.28
C ILE A 171 -5.88 7.40 0.45
N HIS A 172 -5.88 7.38 1.78
CA HIS A 172 -7.05 7.71 2.60
C HIS A 172 -7.39 9.20 2.56
N ASN A 173 -6.42 10.08 2.30
CA ASN A 173 -6.63 11.52 2.14
C ASN A 173 -6.98 11.95 0.70
N ASN A 174 -6.97 11.06 -0.28
CA ASN A 174 -7.38 11.39 -1.65
C ASN A 174 -8.81 11.96 -1.75
N PRO A 175 -9.82 11.41 -1.05
CA PRO A 175 -11.18 11.99 -0.99
C PRO A 175 -11.19 13.43 -0.47
N VAL A 176 -10.38 13.73 0.55
CA VAL A 176 -10.26 15.08 1.12
C VAL A 176 -9.60 16.03 0.12
N LYS A 177 -8.52 15.59 -0.51
CA LYS A 177 -7.82 16.35 -1.56
C LYS A 177 -8.72 16.65 -2.76
N ALA A 178 -9.60 15.71 -3.11
CA ALA A 178 -10.60 15.86 -4.17
C ALA A 178 -11.85 16.65 -3.72
N ARG A 179 -11.89 17.15 -2.47
CA ARG A 179 -13.02 17.87 -1.86
C ARG A 179 -14.34 17.07 -1.84
N ILE A 180 -14.24 15.73 -1.78
CA ILE A 180 -15.41 14.84 -1.67
C ILE A 180 -15.90 14.76 -0.22
N CYS A 181 -14.99 14.87 0.75
CA CYS A 181 -15.30 14.92 2.18
C CYS A 181 -14.35 15.88 2.90
N GLN A 182 -14.73 16.34 4.10
CA GLN A 182 -13.89 17.22 4.91
C GLN A 182 -12.80 16.46 5.68
N SER A 183 -13.03 15.18 5.98
CA SER A 183 -12.12 14.31 6.72
C SER A 183 -12.05 12.94 6.07
N ALA A 184 -10.85 12.35 6.03
CA ALA A 184 -10.61 11.00 5.54
C ALA A 184 -11.47 9.97 6.29
N MET A 185 -11.66 10.16 7.60
CA MET A 185 -12.47 9.28 8.45
C MET A 185 -13.94 9.18 8.01
N ASN A 186 -14.45 10.17 7.27
CA ASN A 186 -15.84 10.21 6.84
C ASN A 186 -16.04 9.51 5.47
N TYR A 187 -14.98 8.99 4.85
CA TYR A 187 -15.07 8.39 3.52
C TYR A 187 -15.28 6.87 3.56
N LYS A 188 -16.56 6.47 3.40
CA LYS A 188 -17.04 5.07 3.38
C LYS A 188 -16.28 4.15 2.41
N TRP A 189 -15.83 4.67 1.28
CA TRP A 189 -15.24 3.87 0.20
C TRP A 189 -13.73 3.70 0.32
N SER A 190 -13.25 3.60 1.55
CA SER A 190 -11.86 3.34 1.87
C SER A 190 -11.75 2.42 3.08
N SER A 191 -10.55 1.89 3.31
CA SER A 191 -10.29 1.02 4.46
C SER A 191 -10.08 1.77 5.76
N ILE A 192 -10.19 3.12 5.81
CA ILE A 192 -9.89 3.92 7.00
C ILE A 192 -10.72 3.50 8.22
N ASP A 193 -11.99 3.16 8.01
CA ASP A 193 -12.89 2.69 9.07
C ASP A 193 -12.34 1.46 9.80
N LEU A 194 -11.58 0.61 9.10
CA LEU A 194 -10.99 -0.59 9.68
C LEU A 194 -9.82 -0.28 10.62
N TYR A 195 -9.12 0.83 10.39
CA TYR A 195 -8.09 1.34 11.31
C TYR A 195 -8.73 1.97 12.56
N LEU A 196 -9.87 2.64 12.39
CA LEU A 196 -10.61 3.26 13.50
C LEU A 196 -11.31 2.20 14.37
N ASN A 197 -11.89 1.19 13.73
CA ASN A 197 -12.58 0.07 14.36
C ASN A 197 -11.70 -1.18 14.34
N TYR A 198 -10.61 -1.15 15.11
CA TYR A 198 -9.55 -2.16 15.09
C TYR A 198 -10.03 -3.61 15.16
N GLU A 199 -10.98 -3.94 16.05
CA GLU A 199 -11.51 -5.31 16.17
C GLU A 199 -12.16 -5.80 14.87
N LYS A 200 -13.00 -4.95 14.25
CA LYS A 200 -13.60 -5.22 12.93
C LYS A 200 -12.52 -5.31 11.86
N GLY A 201 -11.52 -4.45 11.96
CA GLY A 201 -10.39 -4.40 11.06
C GLY A 201 -9.57 -5.68 11.08
N LEU A 202 -9.22 -6.20 12.25
CA LEU A 202 -8.49 -7.47 12.40
C LEU A 202 -9.22 -8.65 11.76
N LEU A 203 -10.55 -8.68 11.81
CA LEU A 203 -11.35 -9.74 11.21
C LEU A 203 -11.35 -9.69 9.67
N LEU A 204 -11.31 -8.49 9.08
CA LEU A 204 -11.42 -8.30 7.63
C LEU A 204 -10.06 -8.18 6.93
N LEU A 205 -9.14 -7.43 7.55
CA LEU A 205 -7.84 -7.02 7.07
C LEU A 205 -6.82 -7.08 8.23
N PRO A 206 -6.39 -8.30 8.64
CA PRO A 206 -5.44 -8.47 9.73
C PRO A 206 -4.20 -7.57 9.62
N GLU A 207 -3.74 -7.29 8.40
CA GLU A 207 -2.52 -6.51 8.15
C GLU A 207 -2.61 -5.04 8.55
N ILE A 208 -3.77 -4.55 8.99
CA ILE A 208 -3.82 -3.25 9.68
C ILE A 208 -3.01 -3.26 10.98
N SER A 209 -2.84 -4.42 11.64
CA SER A 209 -2.00 -4.53 12.84
C SER A 209 -0.55 -4.23 12.53
N ASP A 210 -0.06 -4.70 11.38
CA ASP A 210 1.30 -4.45 10.91
C ASP A 210 1.51 -2.94 10.78
N VAL A 211 0.57 -2.22 10.16
CA VAL A 211 0.66 -0.77 9.98
C VAL A 211 0.56 -0.02 11.30
N LEU A 212 -0.34 -0.43 12.20
CA LEU A 212 -0.51 0.24 13.49
C LEU A 212 0.70 0.01 14.41
N SER A 213 1.33 -1.17 14.35
CA SER A 213 2.53 -1.49 15.14
C SER A 213 3.72 -0.57 14.86
N ILE A 214 3.77 0.07 13.67
CA ILE A 214 4.80 1.06 13.32
C ILE A 214 4.72 2.29 14.25
N PHE A 215 3.53 2.61 14.78
CA PHE A 215 3.33 3.77 15.66
C PHE A 215 3.57 3.44 17.15
N SER A 216 3.22 2.23 17.58
CA SER A 216 3.33 1.74 18.96
C SER A 216 2.96 0.26 19.06
N ASP A 217 3.56 -0.47 20.00
CA ASP A 217 3.14 -1.83 20.36
C ASP A 217 1.81 -1.85 21.13
N ASP A 218 1.52 -0.78 21.89
CA ASP A 218 0.20 -0.58 22.51
C ASP A 218 -0.80 -0.08 21.48
N ILE A 219 -1.88 -0.84 21.28
CA ILE A 219 -2.90 -0.57 20.25
C ILE A 219 -3.65 0.75 20.48
N SER A 220 -3.92 1.11 21.73
CA SER A 220 -4.63 2.35 22.05
C SER A 220 -3.76 3.55 21.68
N ILE A 221 -2.48 3.51 22.03
CA ILE A 221 -1.50 4.53 21.66
C ILE A 221 -1.29 4.55 20.14
N ALA A 222 -1.18 3.39 19.49
CA ALA A 222 -0.99 3.27 18.05
C ALA A 222 -2.13 3.94 17.27
N LYS A 223 -3.38 3.68 17.65
CA LYS A 223 -4.55 4.29 17.03
C LYS A 223 -4.57 5.81 17.19
N THR A 224 -4.28 6.31 18.39
CA THR A 224 -4.23 7.76 18.65
C THR A 224 -3.17 8.42 17.76
N LYS A 225 -1.94 7.89 17.75
CA LYS A 225 -0.86 8.40 16.90
C LYS A 225 -1.17 8.28 15.41
N PHE A 226 -1.83 7.21 14.98
CA PHE A 226 -2.28 7.05 13.59
C PHE A 226 -3.29 8.14 13.22
N ILE A 227 -4.30 8.40 14.06
CA ILE A 227 -5.29 9.46 13.86
C ILE A 227 -4.62 10.83 13.77
N GLU A 228 -3.70 11.15 14.68
CA GLU A 228 -2.92 12.38 14.64
C GLU A 228 -2.12 12.49 13.34
N PHE A 229 -1.42 11.41 12.95
CA PHE A 229 -0.65 11.35 11.72
C PHE A 229 -1.51 11.57 10.47
N MET A 230 -2.76 11.09 10.47
CA MET A 230 -3.73 11.31 9.39
C MET A 230 -4.15 12.78 9.25
N HIS A 231 -4.12 13.55 10.34
CA HIS A 231 -4.47 14.97 10.37
C HIS A 231 -3.31 15.91 10.04
N ILE A 232 -2.07 15.43 10.03
CA ILE A 232 -0.92 16.21 9.58
C ILE A 232 -1.14 16.55 8.11
N THR A 233 -1.64 17.76 7.89
CA THR A 233 -1.95 18.29 6.57
C THR A 233 -0.64 18.32 5.79
N LEU A 234 -0.63 17.81 4.55
CA LEU A 234 0.44 18.10 3.59
C LEU A 234 0.45 19.62 3.44
N ARG A 235 1.28 20.32 4.22
CA ARG A 235 1.45 21.77 4.09
C ARG A 235 1.77 22.01 2.62
N LYS A 236 0.88 22.73 1.95
CA LYS A 236 1.15 23.22 0.60
C LYS A 236 2.39 24.08 0.75
N ASN A 237 3.48 23.69 0.09
CA ASN A 237 4.55 24.63 -0.19
C ASN A 237 3.90 25.75 -1.00
N THR A 238 3.81 26.91 -0.35
CA THR A 238 3.42 28.19 -0.92
C THR A 238 4.33 28.57 -2.08
#